data_AF-A0A520BDQ4-F1
#
_entry.id   AF-A0A520BDQ4-F1
#
_cell.length_a   1.000
_cell.length_b   1.000
_cell.length_c   1.000
_cell.angle_alpha   90.00
_cell.angle_beta   90.00
_cell.angle_gamma   90.00
#
_symmetry.space_group_name_H-M   'P 1'
#
loop_
_entity.id
_entity.type
_entity.pdbx_description
1 polymer ?
#
loop_
_entity_poly.entity_id
_entity_poly.type
_entity_poly.pdbx_seq_one_letter_code
_entity_poly.pdbx_strand_id
1 'polypeptide(L)' 'MAYCNHISSMAEPSRSLHQNYHDNHYGFAIHDDNELFGRLLMEINQAGLSWDLILRKEQTFRKAYNDFNIKKVAAYTETD' A
#
# COMPACT_ATOMS: atom_id res chain seq x y z
N MET A 1 -2.61 -18.34 12.58
CA MET A 1 -3.39 -18.63 11.35
C MET A 1 -2.60 -18.11 10.17
N ALA A 2 -2.53 -18.86 9.06
CA ALA A 2 -1.94 -18.34 7.83
C ALA A 2 -2.81 -17.18 7.30
N TYR A 3 -2.18 -16.14 6.76
CA TYR A 3 -2.86 -14.96 6.23
C TYR A 3 -3.93 -15.33 5.17
N CYS A 4 -3.65 -16.34 4.34
CA CYS A 4 -4.60 -16.87 3.36
C CYS A 4 -5.91 -17.38 4.01
N ASN A 5 -5.82 -18.07 5.14
CA ASN A 5 -7.01 -18.56 5.87
C ASN A 5 -7.83 -17.40 6.45
N HIS A 6 -7.16 -16.30 6.83
CA HIS A 6 -7.82 -15.11 7.31
C HIS A 6 -8.59 -14.39 6.20
N ILE A 7 -8.01 -14.28 5.00
CA ILE A 7 -8.68 -13.66 3.83
C ILE A 7 -10.01 -14.37 3.51
N SER A 8 -10.04 -15.70 3.54
CA SER A 8 -11.28 -16.46 3.27
C SER A 8 -12.43 -16.09 4.20
N SER A 9 -12.13 -15.68 5.44
CA SER A 9 -13.12 -15.30 6.46
C SER A 9 -13.61 -13.84 6.35
N MET A 10 -12.98 -13.00 5.52
CA MET A 10 -13.33 -11.58 5.39
C MET A 10 -14.64 -11.36 4.60
N ALA A 11 -15.32 -10.24 4.85
CA ALA A 11 -16.44 -9.79 4.03
C ALA A 11 -15.97 -9.00 2.80
N GLU A 12 -16.81 -8.89 1.78
CA GLU A 12 -16.56 -7.99 0.64
C GLU A 12 -16.78 -6.52 1.03
N PRO A 13 -16.03 -5.56 0.42
CA PRO A 13 -15.01 -5.76 -0.62
C PRO A 13 -13.59 -6.05 -0.09
N SER A 14 -13.42 -6.13 1.24
CA SER A 14 -12.11 -6.32 1.89
C SER A 14 -11.43 -7.62 1.47
N ARG A 15 -12.18 -8.72 1.35
CA ARG A 15 -11.64 -10.00 0.87
C ARG A 15 -10.96 -9.83 -0.50
N SER A 16 -11.65 -9.24 -1.47
CA SER A 16 -11.10 -9.04 -2.82
C SER A 16 -9.84 -8.17 -2.84
N LEU A 17 -9.81 -7.10 -2.03
CA LEU A 17 -8.64 -6.22 -1.90
C LEU A 17 -7.43 -6.97 -1.33
N HIS A 18 -7.64 -7.67 -0.22
CA HIS A 18 -6.58 -8.41 0.44
C HIS A 18 -6.07 -9.59 -0.41
N GLN A 19 -6.96 -10.27 -1.12
CA GLN A 19 -6.59 -11.35 -2.04
C GLN A 19 -5.73 -10.81 -3.18
N ASN A 20 -6.14 -9.72 -3.85
CA ASN A 20 -5.34 -9.14 -4.93
C ASN A 20 -3.96 -8.66 -4.44
N TYR A 21 -3.92 -8.02 -3.27
CA TYR A 21 -2.67 -7.60 -2.65
C TYR A 21 -1.75 -8.79 -2.36
N HIS A 22 -2.30 -9.84 -1.73
CA HIS A 22 -1.55 -11.03 -1.39
C HIS A 22 -0.99 -11.74 -2.61
N ASP A 23 -1.83 -11.96 -3.62
CA ASP A 23 -1.50 -12.82 -4.76
C ASP A 23 -0.50 -12.18 -5.73
N ASN A 24 -0.39 -10.84 -5.73
CA ASN A 24 0.43 -10.13 -6.72
C ASN A 24 1.55 -9.27 -6.10
N HIS A 25 1.43 -8.87 -4.83
CA HIS A 25 2.33 -7.88 -4.23
C HIS A 25 3.01 -8.38 -2.95
N TYR A 26 2.31 -9.14 -2.11
CA TYR A 26 2.84 -9.55 -0.81
C TYR A 26 3.93 -10.62 -0.97
N GLY A 27 5.16 -10.29 -0.58
CA GLY A 27 6.31 -11.21 -0.63
C GLY A 27 6.96 -11.37 -2.01
N PHE A 28 6.50 -10.62 -3.02
CA PHE A 28 7.15 -10.55 -4.32
C PHE A 28 8.24 -9.47 -4.33
N ALA A 29 9.32 -9.70 -5.08
CA ALA A 29 10.41 -8.74 -5.20
C ALA A 29 9.94 -7.49 -5.98
N ILE A 30 10.31 -6.31 -5.49
CA ILE A 30 10.10 -5.03 -6.14
C ILE A 30 11.47 -4.50 -6.58
N HIS A 31 11.63 -4.27 -7.88
CA HIS A 31 12.90 -3.79 -8.47
C HIS A 31 12.88 -2.31 -8.84
N ASP A 32 11.71 -1.66 -8.80
CA ASP A 32 11.58 -0.23 -9.02
C ASP A 32 11.64 0.52 -7.69
N ASP A 33 12.58 1.46 -7.57
CA ASP A 33 12.82 2.21 -6.33
C ASP A 33 11.61 3.06 -5.92
N ASN A 34 10.85 3.63 -6.87
CA ASN A 34 9.68 4.45 -6.54
C ASN A 34 8.56 3.58 -5.96
N GLU A 35 8.30 2.40 -6.54
CA GLU A 35 7.34 1.45 -5.99
C GLU A 35 7.79 0.88 -4.64
N LEU A 36 9.09 0.64 -4.45
CA LEU A 36 9.64 0.21 -3.15
C LEU A 36 9.45 1.31 -2.08
N PHE A 37 9.73 2.56 -2.44
CA PHE A 37 9.46 3.72 -1.58
C PHE A 37 7.96 3.85 -1.28
N GLY A 38 7.09 3.67 -2.26
CA GLY A 38 5.64 3.67 -2.09
C GLY A 38 5.16 2.60 -1.11
N ARG A 39 5.67 1.37 -1.24
CA ARG A 39 5.38 0.28 -0.29
C ARG A 39 5.81 0.67 1.12
N LEU A 40 7.04 1.17 1.29
CA LEU A 40 7.56 1.61 2.58
C LEU A 40 6.66 2.70 3.19
N LEU A 41 6.24 3.68 2.38
CA LEU A 41 5.40 4.78 2.83
C LEU A 41 4.02 4.28 3.30
N MET A 42 3.41 3.33 2.58
CA MET A 42 2.16 2.69 3.00
C MET A 42 2.30 1.95 4.33
N GLU A 43 3.40 1.20 4.52
CA GLU A 43 3.69 0.47 5.77
C GLU A 43 3.86 1.43 6.96
N ILE A 44 4.59 2.55 6.79
CA ILE A 44 4.76 3.56 7.84
C ILE A 44 3.41 4.20 8.23
N ASN A 45 2.58 4.53 7.24
CA ASN A 45 1.27 5.14 7.46
C ASN A 45 0.24 4.16 8.05
N GLN A 46 0.57 2.87 8.17
CA GLN A 46 -0.27 1.89 8.84
C GLN A 46 -0.24 2.00 10.37
N ALA A 47 0.69 2.76 10.96
CA ALA A 47 0.83 2.83 12.43
C ALA A 47 -0.51 3.17 13.13
N GLY A 48 -1.06 2.20 13.87
CA GLY A 48 -2.34 2.33 14.58
C GLY A 48 -3.60 2.11 13.73
N LEU A 49 -3.48 1.69 12.47
CA LEU A 49 -4.57 1.46 11.52
C LEU A 49 -4.57 0.01 10.99
N SER A 50 -5.70 -0.40 10.41
CA SER A 50 -5.79 -1.67 9.70
C SER A 50 -5.16 -1.59 8.32
N TRP A 51 -4.55 -2.68 7.85
CA TRP A 51 -4.02 -2.76 6.49
C TRP A 51 -5.12 -2.59 5.42
N ASP A 52 -6.34 -3.05 5.71
CA ASP A 52 -7.51 -2.82 4.85
C ASP A 52 -7.74 -1.33 4.55
N LEU A 53 -7.62 -0.47 5.57
CA LEU A 53 -7.75 0.97 5.40
C LEU A 53 -6.63 1.54 4.53
N ILE A 54 -5.40 1.04 4.67
CA ILE A 54 -4.26 1.44 3.85
C ILE A 54 -4.46 1.02 2.39
N LEU A 55 -4.88 -0.21 2.13
CA LEU A 55 -5.17 -0.71 0.78
C LEU A 55 -6.30 0.10 0.11
N ARG A 56 -7.37 0.42 0.84
CA ARG A 56 -8.44 1.29 0.32
C ARG A 56 -7.97 2.69 -0.03
N LYS A 57 -6.95 3.19 0.67
CA LYS A 57 -6.35 4.52 0.43
C LYS A 57 -5.18 4.50 -0.55
N GLU A 58 -4.80 3.37 -1.13
CA GLU A 58 -3.64 3.27 -2.02
C GLU A 58 -3.69 4.31 -3.16
N GLN A 59 -4.82 4.43 -3.85
CA GLN A 59 -4.95 5.43 -4.93
C GLN A 59 -4.83 6.87 -4.43
N THR A 60 -5.26 7.15 -3.20
CA THR A 60 -5.08 8.46 -2.57
C THR A 60 -3.61 8.71 -2.27
N PHE A 61 -2.89 7.72 -1.73
CA PHE A 61 -1.44 7.82 -1.50
C PHE A 61 -0.69 8.03 -2.82
N ARG A 62 -0.99 7.25 -3.87
CA ARG A 62 -0.37 7.42 -5.19
C ARG A 62 -0.55 8.85 -5.70
N LYS A 63 -1.77 9.38 -5.66
CA LYS A 63 -2.03 10.78 -6.07
C LYS A 63 -1.29 11.81 -5.21
N ALA A 64 -1.33 11.65 -3.88
CA ALA A 64 -0.74 12.58 -2.93
C ALA A 64 0.79 12.64 -3.02
N TYR A 65 1.45 11.53 -3.37
CA TYR A 65 2.91 11.42 -3.43
C TYR A 65 3.43 11.32 -4.88
N ASN A 66 2.71 11.89 -5.85
CA ASN A 66 3.04 11.88 -7.28
C ASN A 66 3.51 10.50 -7.81
N ASP A 67 2.67 9.49 -7.60
CA ASP A 67 2.92 8.08 -7.93
C ASP A 67 4.23 7.56 -7.32
N PHE A 68 4.51 8.01 -6.09
CA PHE A 68 5.70 7.66 -5.31
C PHE A 68 7.02 8.03 -5.98
N ASN A 69 7.02 8.98 -6.92
CA ASN A 69 8.23 9.44 -7.56
C ASN A 69 9.16 10.13 -6.54
N ILE A 70 10.24 9.45 -6.17
CA ILE A 70 11.15 9.88 -5.11
C ILE A 70 11.70 11.28 -5.40
N LYS A 71 12.05 11.58 -6.66
CA LYS A 71 12.60 12.90 -7.03
C LYS A 71 11.58 14.02 -6.84
N LYS A 72 10.30 13.78 -7.16
CA LYS A 72 9.24 14.77 -6.97
C LYS A 72 8.93 14.97 -5.49
N VAL A 73 8.76 13.87 -4.74
CA VAL A 73 8.45 13.93 -3.30
C VAL A 73 9.59 14.59 -2.52
N ALA A 74 10.85 14.30 -2.87
CA ALA A 74 12.00 14.94 -2.25
C ALA A 74 12.09 16.46 -2.54
N ALA A 75 11.39 16.95 -3.56
CA ALA A 75 11.33 18.36 -3.91
C ALA A 75 10.11 19.08 -3.33
N TYR A 76 9.26 18.40 -2.54
CA TYR A 76 8.13 19.02 -1.87
C TYR A 76 8.59 20.13 -0.91
N THR A 77 7.75 21.15 -0.82
CA THR A 77 7.90 22.32 0.01
C THR A 77 6.78 22.35 1.06
N GLU A 78 6.76 23.36 1.92
CA GLU A 78 5.73 23.50 2.96
C GLU A 78 4.30 23.68 2.38
N THR A 79 4.18 24.09 1.11
CA THR A 79 2.89 24.34 0.47
C THR A 79 2.30 23.16 -0.30
N ASP A 80 3.04 22.05 -0.38
CA ASP A 80 2.62 20.81 -1.05
C ASP A 80 1.94 19.84 -0.07
#